data_AF-A0A3D1HBQ9-F1
#
_entry.id   AF-A0A3D1HBQ9-F1
#
_cell.length_a   1.000
_cell.length_b   1.000
_cell.length_c   1.000
_cell.angle_alpha   90.00
_cell.angle_beta   90.00
_cell.angle_gamma   90.00
#
_symmetry.space_group_name_H-M   'P 1'
#
loop_
_entity.id
_entity.type
_entity.pdbx_description
1 polymer ?
#
loop_
_entity_poly.entity_id
_entity_poly.type
_entity_poly.pdbx_seq_one_letter_code
_entity_poly.pdbx_strand_id
1 'polypeptide(L)'
;MKAAVILTKCKETHGLFGIRAEQREDEAWYATWAFKVTEHTASREKFGDTEISGNVYVTTDYPSCPYCGAKGFFQCSECGKTTCWNGETETVCEWCGNAAETSAEENFESLTGGGF
;
A
#
# COMPACT_ATOMS: atom_id res chain seq x y z
N MET A 1 12.01 3.00 -16.74
CA MET A 1 11.08 2.27 -15.85
C MET A 1 11.62 2.32 -14.44
N LYS A 2 10.81 2.78 -13.47
CA LYS A 2 11.16 2.81 -12.04
C LYS A 2 10.37 1.72 -11.32
N ALA A 3 10.92 1.18 -10.25
CA ALA A 3 10.20 0.27 -9.36
C ALA A 3 10.41 0.71 -7.91
N ALA A 4 9.38 0.52 -7.10
CA ALA A 4 9.36 0.90 -5.69
C ALA A 4 8.60 -0.14 -4.88
N VAL A 5 8.78 -0.10 -3.55
CA VAL A 5 8.05 -0.94 -2.60
C VAL A 5 7.25 -0.03 -1.67
N ILE A 6 5.93 -0.24 -1.63
CA ILE A 6 5.04 0.40 -0.67
C ILE A 6 4.94 -0.51 0.55
N LEU A 7 5.28 0.01 1.74
CA LEU A 7 5.08 -0.72 2.98
C LEU A 7 3.63 -0.60 3.44
N THR A 8 3.01 -1.74 3.72
CA THR A 8 1.59 -1.86 4.07
C THR A 8 1.43 -2.82 5.25
N LYS A 9 0.42 -2.58 6.09
CA LYS A 9 0.04 -3.52 7.17
C LYS A 9 -1.25 -4.26 6.85
N CYS A 10 -1.31 -5.52 7.26
CA CYS A 10 -2.54 -6.31 7.18
C CYS A 10 -3.50 -5.92 8.30
N LYS A 11 -4.77 -5.67 7.97
CA LYS A 11 -5.81 -5.35 8.95
C LYS A 11 -6.20 -6.50 9.90
N GLU A 12 -5.97 -7.75 9.49
CA GLU A 12 -6.35 -8.91 10.30
C GLU A 12 -5.21 -9.41 11.19
N THR A 13 -3.97 -9.35 10.68
CA THR A 13 -2.81 -9.92 11.39
C THR A 13 -1.86 -8.86 11.92
N HIS A 14 -2.06 -7.59 11.55
CA HIS A 14 -1.14 -6.47 11.81
C HIS A 14 0.27 -6.67 11.21
N GLY A 15 0.46 -7.72 10.40
CA GLY A 15 1.73 -8.07 9.79
C GLY A 15 2.15 -7.11 8.69
N LEU A 16 3.44 -6.79 8.65
CA LEU A 16 4.06 -5.94 7.63
C LEU A 16 4.26 -6.70 6.32
N PHE A 17 3.91 -6.07 5.21
CA PHE A 17 4.18 -6.58 3.87
C PHE A 17 4.58 -5.44 2.93
N GLY A 18 5.26 -5.80 1.85
CA GLY A 18 5.60 -4.89 0.76
C GLY A 18 4.72 -5.13 -0.45
N ILE A 19 4.29 -4.05 -1.11
CA ILE A 19 3.68 -4.07 -2.43
C ILE A 19 4.69 -3.52 -3.43
N ARG A 20 5.09 -4.33 -4.40
CA ARG A 20 5.96 -3.86 -5.49
C ARG A 20 5.11 -3.10 -6.50
N ALA A 21 5.50 -1.86 -6.78
CA ALA A 21 4.89 -1.01 -7.80
C ALA A 21 5.91 -0.67 -8.88
N GLU A 22 5.46 -0.60 -10.13
CA GLU A 22 6.27 -0.21 -11.29
C GLU A 22 5.67 1.03 -11.96
N GLN A 23 6.51 2.00 -12.29
CA GLN A 23 6.10 3.14 -13.11
C GLN A 23 6.23 2.80 -14.59
N ARG A 24 5.13 2.93 -15.33
CA ARG A 24 5.05 2.68 -16.77
C ARG A 24 5.20 3.98 -17.58
N GLU A 25 5.09 3.88 -18.91
CA GLU A 25 5.31 4.99 -19.85
C GLU A 25 4.30 6.14 -19.70
N ASP A 26 3.12 5.85 -19.16
CA ASP A 26 2.06 6.81 -18.83
C ASP A 26 2.29 7.53 -17.49
N GLU A 27 3.49 7.39 -16.91
CA GLU A 27 3.90 7.93 -15.60
C GLU A 27 3.13 7.40 -14.39
N ALA A 28 2.12 6.55 -14.62
CA ALA A 28 1.33 5.92 -13.58
C ALA A 28 2.06 4.74 -12.93
N TRP A 29 1.74 4.49 -11.66
CA TRP A 29 2.27 3.36 -10.92
C TRP A 29 1.29 2.20 -10.93
N TYR A 30 1.84 0.99 -11.07
CA TYR A 30 1.06 -0.24 -11.14
C TYR A 30 1.55 -1.22 -10.08
N ALA A 31 0.69 -1.58 -9.14
CA ALA A 31 0.97 -2.63 -8.16
C ALA A 31 1.00 -3.99 -8.87
N THR A 32 2.15 -4.68 -8.80
CA THR A 32 2.43 -5.92 -9.56
C THR A 32 2.71 -7.13 -8.69
N TRP A 33 3.06 -6.94 -7.41
CA TRP A 33 3.38 -8.05 -6.50
C TRP A 33 3.14 -7.65 -5.04
N ALA A 34 2.90 -8.64 -4.17
CA ALA A 34 2.88 -8.47 -2.72
C ALA A 34 3.69 -9.55 -2.01
N PHE A 35 4.42 -9.20 -0.96
CA PHE A 35 5.27 -10.15 -0.22
C PHE A 35 5.39 -9.79 1.26
N LYS A 36 5.42 -10.79 2.14
CA LYS A 36 5.65 -10.58 3.57
C LYS A 36 7.05 -10.02 3.79
N VAL A 37 7.19 -9.07 4.71
CA VAL A 37 8.49 -8.45 5.02
C VAL A 37 8.61 -8.19 6.51
N THR A 38 9.81 -8.26 7.05
CA THR A 38 10.10 -7.88 8.44
C THR A 38 10.58 -6.44 8.49
N GLU A 39 10.40 -5.75 9.62
CA GLU A 39 10.92 -4.38 9.82
C GLU A 39 12.43 -4.31 9.59
N HIS A 40 13.18 -5.31 10.05
CA HIS A 40 14.62 -5.42 9.81
C HIS A 40 14.96 -5.42 8.31
N THR A 41 14.23 -6.20 7.51
CA THR A 41 14.44 -6.24 6.06
C THR A 41 14.01 -4.93 5.42
N ALA A 42 12.85 -4.40 5.79
CA ALA A 42 12.35 -3.13 5.26
C ALA A 42 13.30 -1.96 5.53
N SER A 43 13.92 -1.91 6.71
CA SER A 43 14.93 -0.91 7.08
C SER A 43 16.24 -1.11 6.31
N ARG A 44 16.75 -2.36 6.25
CA ARG A 44 18.00 -2.66 5.53
C ARG A 44 17.92 -2.32 4.04
N GLU A 45 16.81 -2.67 3.41
CA GLU A 45 16.55 -2.41 1.99
C GLU A 45 16.00 -0.99 1.74
N LYS A 46 15.77 -0.21 2.80
CA LYS A 46 15.27 1.18 2.75
C LYS A 46 13.95 1.35 2.00
N PHE A 47 13.04 0.38 2.15
CA PHE A 47 11.74 0.42 1.46
C PHE A 47 10.89 1.62 1.88
N GLY A 48 10.97 2.05 3.14
CA GLY A 48 10.25 3.25 3.61
C GLY A 48 10.87 4.58 3.18
N ASP A 49 12.05 4.59 2.55
CA ASP A 49 12.68 5.84 2.09
C ASP A 49 12.21 6.22 0.67
N THR A 50 11.44 5.35 0.01
CA THR A 50 11.04 5.55 -1.39
C THR A 50 9.70 6.28 -1.47
N GLU A 51 9.75 7.54 -1.89
CA GLU A 51 8.54 8.31 -2.19
C GLU A 51 8.01 7.93 -3.57
N ILE A 52 6.79 7.40 -3.59
CA ILE A 52 5.96 7.30 -4.79
C ILE A 52 5.12 8.57 -4.87
N SER A 53 4.94 9.11 -6.07
CA SER A 53 4.03 10.22 -6.33
C SER A 53 3.18 9.89 -7.56
N GLY A 54 1.91 10.27 -7.49
CA GLY A 54 0.88 9.93 -8.47
C GLY A 54 0.01 8.73 -8.06
N ASN A 55 -0.86 8.33 -8.98
CA ASN A 55 -1.86 7.30 -8.77
C ASN A 55 -1.21 5.92 -8.81
N VAL A 56 -1.59 5.02 -7.89
CA VAL A 56 -1.20 3.61 -7.93
C VAL A 56 -2.42 2.77 -8.29
N TYR A 57 -2.37 2.14 -9.46
CA TYR A 57 -3.40 1.25 -9.94
C TYR A 57 -3.10 -0.18 -9.51
N VAL A 58 -4.11 -0.85 -8.95
CA VAL A 58 -4.04 -2.29 -8.67
C VAL A 58 -4.28 -3.04 -9.98
N THR A 59 -3.28 -3.80 -10.43
CA THR A 59 -3.43 -4.61 -11.65
C THR A 59 -4.20 -5.90 -11.38
N THR A 60 -4.71 -6.55 -12.43
CA THR A 60 -5.29 -7.90 -12.33
C THR A 60 -4.30 -8.93 -11.78
N ASP A 61 -3.00 -8.67 -11.92
CA ASP A 61 -1.92 -9.58 -11.54
C ASP A 61 -1.47 -9.36 -10.09
N TYR A 62 -1.97 -8.32 -9.42
CA TYR A 62 -1.71 -8.09 -8.01
C TYR A 62 -2.25 -9.27 -7.19
N PRO A 63 -1.38 -10.04 -6.49
CA PRO A 63 -1.78 -11.31 -5.90
C PRO A 63 -2.64 -11.19 -4.65
N SER A 64 -3.00 -9.97 -4.21
CA SER A 64 -3.65 -9.62 -2.93
C SER A 64 -2.72 -9.62 -1.71
N CYS A 65 -3.25 -9.17 -0.55
CA CYS A 65 -2.53 -9.16 0.72
C CYS A 65 -2.06 -10.58 1.10
N PRO A 66 -0.77 -10.80 1.38
CA PRO A 66 -0.22 -12.14 1.63
C PRO A 66 -0.60 -12.73 3.01
N TYR A 67 -1.40 -12.01 3.79
CA TYR A 67 -1.89 -12.46 5.10
C TYR A 67 -3.38 -12.81 5.05
N CYS A 68 -4.24 -11.90 4.59
CA CYS A 68 -5.70 -12.07 4.61
C CYS A 68 -6.37 -12.12 3.22
N GLY A 69 -5.63 -11.93 2.13
CA GLY A 69 -6.20 -11.97 0.77
C GLY A 69 -6.96 -10.71 0.33
N ALA A 70 -6.89 -9.61 1.10
CA ALA A 70 -7.47 -8.33 0.70
C ALA A 70 -6.91 -7.83 -0.64
N LYS A 71 -7.78 -7.43 -1.56
CA LYS A 71 -7.43 -7.15 -2.96
C LYS A 71 -6.91 -5.73 -3.22
N GLY A 72 -7.09 -4.81 -2.28
CA GLY A 72 -6.62 -3.43 -2.40
C GLY A 72 -5.91 -2.95 -1.14
N PHE A 73 -5.71 -1.65 -1.07
CA PHE A 73 -5.17 -0.96 0.08
C PHE A 73 -5.80 0.43 0.21
N PHE A 74 -5.88 0.89 1.44
CA PHE A 74 -6.33 2.22 1.82
C PHE A 74 -5.12 3.02 2.30
N GLN A 75 -4.97 4.27 1.85
CA GLN A 75 -3.99 5.20 2.41
C GLN A 75 -4.65 6.06 3.48
N CYS A 76 -4.07 6.07 4.66
CA CYS A 76 -4.52 6.92 5.75
C CYS A 76 -4.13 8.38 5.48
N SER A 77 -5.10 9.29 5.48
CA SER A 77 -4.86 10.74 5.34
C SER A 77 -4.06 11.33 6.50
N GLU A 78 -4.17 10.76 7.70
CA GLU A 78 -3.49 11.26 8.91
C GLU A 78 -1.98 10.97 8.93
N CYS A 79 -1.57 9.78 8.46
CA CYS A 79 -0.16 9.37 8.53
C CYS A 79 0.49 9.02 7.18
N GLY A 80 -0.28 9.05 6.08
CA GLY A 80 0.20 8.74 4.73
C GLY A 80 0.53 7.26 4.47
N LYS A 81 0.41 6.38 5.47
CA LYS A 81 0.73 4.95 5.34
C LYS A 81 -0.46 4.14 4.87
N THR A 82 -0.17 2.97 4.31
CA THR A 82 -1.19 2.10 3.73
C THR A 82 -1.54 0.92 4.63
N THR A 83 -2.81 0.53 4.61
CA THR A 83 -3.37 -0.68 5.23
C THR A 83 -4.10 -1.49 4.17
N CYS A 84 -4.03 -2.82 4.19
CA CYS A 84 -4.78 -3.62 3.21
C CYS A 84 -6.29 -3.42 3.39
N TRP A 85 -7.03 -3.34 2.28
CA TRP A 85 -8.45 -3.01 2.28
C TRP A 85 -9.15 -3.81 1.18
N ASN A 86 -10.41 -4.17 1.40
CA ASN A 86 -11.13 -5.10 0.52
C ASN A 86 -12.57 -4.66 0.21
N GLY A 87 -12.83 -3.35 0.14
CA GLY A 87 -14.15 -2.81 -0.21
C GLY A 87 -15.04 -2.48 0.98
N GLU A 88 -14.51 -2.48 2.20
CA GLU A 88 -15.29 -2.11 3.39
C GLU A 88 -15.69 -0.62 3.34
N THR A 89 -16.78 -0.24 4.01
CA THR A 89 -17.23 1.17 4.12
C THR A 89 -16.53 1.93 5.24
N GLU A 90 -15.82 1.22 6.11
CA GLU A 90 -15.03 1.78 7.19
C GLU A 90 -13.73 0.98 7.32
N THR A 91 -12.66 1.64 7.76
CA THR A 91 -11.38 1.00 8.06
C THR A 91 -10.65 1.70 9.20
N VAL A 92 -9.77 0.97 9.87
CA VAL A 92 -8.81 1.52 10.84
C VAL A 92 -7.42 1.45 10.22
N CYS A 93 -6.64 2.52 10.38
CA CYS A 93 -5.24 2.52 9.99
C CYS A 93 -4.41 1.69 10.97
N GLU A 94 -3.76 0.64 10.49
CA GLU A 94 -2.95 -0.28 11.32
C GLU A 94 -1.61 0.32 11.80
N TRP A 95 -1.36 1.58 11.46
CA TRP A 95 -0.16 2.29 11.85
C TRP A 95 -0.40 3.29 12.97
N CYS A 96 -1.47 4.08 12.89
CA CYS A 96 -1.76 5.14 13.85
C CYS A 96 -3.10 4.97 14.59
N GLY A 97 -3.93 3.99 14.22
CA GLY A 97 -5.23 3.73 14.82
C GLY A 97 -6.35 4.68 14.36
N ASN A 98 -6.10 5.56 13.39
CA ASN A 98 -7.14 6.44 12.86
C ASN A 98 -8.25 5.62 12.19
N ALA A 99 -9.49 5.83 12.61
CA ALA A 99 -10.68 5.29 11.94
C ALA A 99 -11.12 6.23 10.82
N ALA A 100 -11.51 5.68 9.68
CA ALA A 100 -11.98 6.44 8.53
C ALA A 100 -13.16 5.72 7.87
N GLU A 101 -14.13 6.51 7.42
CA GLU A 101 -15.09 6.07 6.41
C GLU A 101 -14.37 5.96 5.06
N THR A 102 -14.68 4.92 4.30
CA THR A 102 -14.09 4.65 3.00
C THR A 102 -15.17 4.69 1.92
N SER A 103 -15.04 5.63 0.99
CA SER A 103 -15.71 5.58 -0.30
C SER A 103 -14.84 4.76 -1.26
N ALA A 104 -15.44 3.78 -1.93
CA ALA A 104 -14.75 3.10 -3.02
C ALA A 104 -14.61 4.08 -4.20
N GLU A 105 -13.42 4.60 -4.41
CA GLU A 105 -13.08 5.44 -5.56
C GLU A 105 -12.05 4.71 -6.42
N GLU A 106 -12.28 4.66 -7.73
CA GLU A 106 -11.38 3.99 -8.69
C GLU A 106 -10.17 4.87 -9.07
N ASN A 107 -10.08 6.10 -8.55
CA ASN A 107 -9.02 7.07 -8.87
C ASN A 107 -8.48 7.73 -7.58
N PHE A 108 -7.21 7.53 -7.28
CA PHE A 108 -6.51 8.19 -6.16
C PHE A 108 -5.66 9.34 -6.72
N GLU A 109 -5.88 10.61 -6.36
CA GLU A 109 -5.12 11.74 -6.93
C GLU A 109 -3.64 11.82 -6.51
N SER A 110 -3.25 11.20 -5.38
CA SER A 110 -1.84 11.06 -4.99
C SER A 110 -1.67 10.06 -3.84
N LEU A 111 -0.64 9.20 -3.93
CA LEU A 111 -0.20 8.31 -2.86
C LEU A 111 1.25 8.63 -2.50
N THR A 112 1.50 9.40 -1.44
CA THR A 112 2.85 9.55 -0.88
C THR A 112 3.32 8.23 -0.26
N GLY A 113 4.51 7.78 -0.65
CA GLY A 113 5.10 6.45 -0.35
C GLY A 113 5.42 6.13 1.12
N GLY A 114 4.68 6.68 2.09
CA GLY A 114 4.63 6.20 3.47
C GLY A 114 6.00 6.06 4.13
N GLY A 115 6.74 7.16 4.26
CA GLY A 115 7.93 7.22 5.11
C GLY A 115 7.59 6.96 6.57
N PHE A 116 8.51 6.28 7.30
CA PHE A 116 8.37 5.79 8.69
C PHE A 116 7.86 6.82 9.68
#